data_AF-A0A8C7EDE8-F1
#
_entry.id   AF-A0A8C7EDE8-F1
#
_cell.length_a   1.000
_cell.length_b   1.000
_cell.length_c   1.000
_cell.angle_alpha   90.00
_cell.angle_beta   90.00
_cell.angle_gamma   90.00
#
_symmetry.space_group_name_H-M   'P 1'
#
loop_
_entity.id
_entity.type
_entity.pdbx_description
1 polymer ?
#
loop_
_entity_poly.entity_id
_entity_poly.type
_entity_poly.pdbx_seq_one_letter_code
_entity_poly.pdbx_strand_id
1 'polypeptide(L)'
;GARAIMPARGAHAAPYSYCSEPRALPARAKYRAAPEGPVRYANLMYDRRVVRGNTYALQVLPGLFDFDIEVKPMLEVLIGKTIEQSLLEVMEEEELANLRAHQRAYGELRNAELAEVQRLEEQERRYSEEKERRKRQRMEMLQKQKETTEKIAARAFAQRYLADLIPSVFNNLRESGYFYDPIERDIETEFLPWLMTEVEEALEKKVLGRTVLDSLICTVVGKRLDAFSREQLPGQTEIRAEELVTTDAAPEPAGLTEDTNQPAEQKEVTEQPLVEEQVVPRISLQSEESDQAEMEDFLSEEQEGKSSHK
;
A
#
# COMPACT_ATOMS: atom_id res chain seq x y z
N GLY A 1 -54.31 -24.50 -73.64
CA GLY A 1 -53.13 -25.38 -73.51
C GLY A 1 -52.04 -24.66 -72.74
N ALA A 2 -50.97 -25.29 -72.28
CA ALA A 2 -50.61 -26.72 -72.42
C ALA A 2 -49.98 -27.25 -71.12
N ARG A 3 -49.99 -28.57 -70.92
CA ARG A 3 -49.20 -29.24 -69.86
C ARG A 3 -47.74 -29.31 -70.31
N ALA A 4 -46.82 -28.95 -69.42
CA ALA A 4 -45.46 -29.46 -69.41
C ALA A 4 -45.30 -30.34 -68.15
N ILE A 5 -44.61 -31.47 -68.27
CA ILE A 5 -44.40 -32.46 -67.22
C ILE A 5 -42.91 -32.85 -67.25
N MET A 6 -42.39 -33.31 -66.11
CA MET A 6 -41.05 -33.86 -65.83
C MET A 6 -40.02 -32.88 -65.23
N PRO A 7 -39.09 -33.36 -64.40
CA PRO A 7 -39.12 -34.58 -63.56
C PRO A 7 -38.96 -34.27 -62.06
N ALA A 8 -39.40 -35.20 -61.22
CA ALA A 8 -39.03 -35.17 -59.80
C ALA A 8 -37.52 -35.46 -59.67
N ARG A 9 -36.73 -34.48 -59.24
CA ARG A 9 -35.33 -34.74 -58.83
C ARG A 9 -35.34 -35.54 -57.53
N GLY A 10 -34.54 -36.60 -57.50
CA GLY A 10 -34.55 -37.57 -56.40
C GLY A 10 -34.15 -36.97 -55.06
N ALA A 11 -34.56 -37.63 -53.98
CA ALA A 11 -34.09 -37.31 -52.64
C ALA A 11 -32.56 -37.40 -52.60
N HIS A 12 -31.90 -36.29 -52.28
CA HIS A 12 -30.47 -36.32 -51.98
C HIS A 12 -30.28 -37.16 -50.72
N ALA A 13 -29.57 -38.28 -50.85
CA ALA A 13 -29.17 -39.08 -49.70
C ALA A 13 -28.31 -38.19 -48.78
N ALA A 14 -28.80 -37.93 -47.57
CA ALA A 14 -28.03 -37.21 -46.57
C ALA A 14 -26.77 -38.02 -46.24
N PRO A 15 -25.56 -37.42 -46.25
CA PRO A 15 -24.35 -38.12 -45.83
C PRO A 15 -24.52 -38.54 -44.37
N TYR A 16 -24.43 -39.86 -44.12
CA TYR A 16 -24.66 -40.45 -42.80
C TYR A 16 -23.51 -40.09 -41.84
N SER A 17 -23.66 -38.96 -41.15
CA SER A 17 -22.67 -38.44 -40.20
C SER A 17 -22.73 -39.19 -38.87
N TYR A 18 -22.12 -40.37 -38.82
CA TYR A 18 -21.95 -41.14 -37.58
C TYR A 18 -20.88 -40.51 -36.68
N CYS A 19 -21.27 -39.49 -35.90
CA CYS A 19 -20.45 -38.94 -34.83
C CYS A 19 -20.74 -39.67 -33.51
N SER A 20 -20.02 -40.78 -33.27
CA SER A 20 -19.97 -41.35 -31.92
C SER A 20 -19.05 -40.51 -31.03
N GLU A 21 -19.56 -40.04 -29.89
CA GLU A 21 -18.71 -39.46 -28.84
C GLU A 21 -17.61 -40.46 -28.42
N PRO A 22 -16.40 -39.99 -28.05
CA PRO A 22 -15.27 -40.85 -27.71
C PRO A 22 -15.50 -41.56 -26.37
N ARG A 23 -16.30 -42.63 -26.39
CA ARG A 23 -16.56 -43.48 -25.23
C ARG A 23 -15.25 -44.10 -24.74
N ALA A 24 -14.69 -43.54 -23.66
CA ALA A 24 -13.53 -44.09 -22.99
C ALA A 24 -13.75 -45.58 -22.69
N LEU A 25 -12.89 -46.43 -23.25
CA LEU A 25 -12.90 -47.85 -22.93
C LEU A 25 -12.56 -48.01 -21.44
N PRO A 26 -13.28 -48.85 -20.68
CA PRO A 26 -12.85 -49.18 -19.32
C PRO A 26 -11.43 -49.74 -19.39
N ALA A 27 -10.58 -49.37 -18.44
CA ALA A 27 -9.15 -49.66 -18.47
C ALA A 27 -8.87 -51.17 -18.39
N ARG A 28 -8.94 -51.85 -19.55
CA ARG A 28 -8.48 -53.22 -19.73
C ARG A 28 -7.02 -53.26 -19.28
N ALA A 29 -6.72 -54.15 -18.31
CA ALA A 29 -5.37 -54.32 -17.80
C ALA A 29 -4.38 -54.41 -18.96
N LYS A 30 -3.42 -53.46 -19.01
CA LYS A 30 -2.52 -53.28 -20.17
C LYS A 30 -1.63 -54.49 -20.43
N TYR A 31 -1.53 -55.37 -19.44
CA TYR A 31 -1.02 -56.73 -19.58
C TYR A 31 -2.13 -57.69 -19.20
N ARG A 32 -2.23 -58.81 -19.94
CA ARG A 32 -2.78 -60.04 -19.36
C ARG A 32 -1.96 -60.31 -18.10
N ALA A 33 -2.60 -60.44 -16.94
CA ALA A 33 -1.89 -60.73 -15.70
C ALA A 33 -0.93 -61.90 -15.96
N ALA A 34 0.35 -61.70 -15.63
CA ALA A 34 1.33 -62.76 -15.75
C ALA A 34 0.81 -63.96 -14.94
N PRO A 35 0.92 -65.20 -15.45
CA PRO A 35 0.44 -66.35 -14.71
C PRO A 35 1.20 -66.42 -13.38
N GLU A 36 0.49 -66.23 -12.27
CA GLU A 36 1.00 -66.32 -10.90
C GLU A 36 1.30 -67.80 -10.58
N GLY A 37 2.45 -68.25 -11.06
CA GLY A 37 2.93 -69.63 -10.97
C GLY A 37 3.97 -69.91 -12.06
N PRO A 38 4.84 -70.93 -11.88
CA PRO A 38 5.79 -71.30 -12.91
C PRO A 38 5.04 -71.67 -14.20
N VAL A 39 5.47 -71.11 -15.33
CA VAL A 39 4.97 -71.49 -16.65
C VAL A 39 5.19 -72.99 -16.78
N ARG A 40 4.09 -73.76 -16.76
CA ARG A 40 4.15 -75.20 -16.94
C ARG A 40 4.51 -75.47 -18.39
N TYR A 41 5.80 -75.72 -18.63
CA TYR A 41 6.27 -76.45 -19.80
C TYR A 41 5.45 -77.74 -19.89
N ALA A 42 4.43 -77.71 -20.75
CA ALA A 42 3.59 -78.86 -21.01
C ALA A 42 4.43 -79.79 -21.87
N ASN A 43 5.02 -80.82 -21.24
CA ASN A 43 5.77 -81.89 -21.91
C ASN A 43 5.09 -82.20 -23.26
N LEU A 44 5.82 -82.16 -24.39
CA LEU A 44 5.28 -82.41 -25.75
C LEU A 44 4.44 -83.71 -25.84
N MET A 45 4.67 -84.62 -24.89
CA MET A 45 3.82 -85.75 -24.53
C MET A 45 2.30 -85.45 -24.43
N TYR A 46 1.88 -84.21 -24.20
CA TYR A 46 0.46 -83.82 -24.04
C TYR A 46 -0.04 -82.82 -25.10
N ASP A 47 0.79 -82.35 -26.04
CA ASP A 47 0.28 -81.54 -27.14
C ASP A 47 -0.51 -82.42 -28.12
N ARG A 48 -1.73 -81.98 -28.43
CA ARG A 48 -2.63 -82.62 -29.41
C ARG A 48 -2.09 -82.56 -30.84
N ARG A 49 -1.10 -81.71 -31.13
CA ARG A 49 -0.41 -81.62 -32.42
C ARG A 49 0.61 -82.74 -32.63
N VAL A 50 1.18 -83.28 -31.54
CA VAL A 50 2.25 -84.29 -31.60
C VAL A 50 1.65 -85.68 -31.83
N VAL A 51 1.45 -86.02 -33.11
CA VAL A 51 1.00 -87.35 -33.53
C VAL A 51 2.05 -88.40 -33.14
N ARG A 52 1.71 -89.24 -32.15
CA ARG A 52 2.46 -90.47 -31.87
C ARG A 52 1.96 -91.58 -32.79
N GLY A 53 2.72 -91.87 -33.84
CA GLY A 53 2.51 -93.09 -34.63
C GLY A 53 2.67 -94.34 -33.74
N ASN A 54 1.83 -95.34 -33.95
CA ASN A 54 1.92 -96.62 -33.25
C ASN A 54 2.98 -97.52 -33.92
N THR A 55 4.19 -97.56 -33.38
CA THR A 55 5.31 -98.38 -33.89
C THR A 55 5.15 -99.89 -33.62
N TYR A 56 4.11 -100.32 -32.87
CA TYR A 56 3.90 -101.73 -32.53
C TYR A 56 3.07 -102.52 -33.55
N ALA A 57 2.85 -101.98 -34.76
CA ALA A 57 1.97 -102.57 -35.77
C ALA A 57 2.69 -103.49 -36.79
N LEU A 58 4.03 -103.53 -36.82
CA LEU A 58 4.76 -104.44 -37.70
C LEU A 58 4.85 -105.86 -37.09
N GLN A 59 4.06 -106.78 -37.63
CA GLN A 59 4.06 -108.19 -37.24
C GLN A 59 5.22 -108.95 -37.92
N VAL A 60 6.44 -108.77 -37.42
CA VAL A 60 7.65 -109.36 -38.00
C VAL A 60 7.63 -110.89 -37.90
N LEU A 61 7.62 -111.58 -39.04
CA LEU A 61 7.85 -113.03 -39.10
C LEU A 61 9.32 -113.34 -38.75
N PRO A 62 9.61 -114.45 -38.02
CA PRO A 62 10.96 -114.80 -37.61
C PRO A 62 11.83 -115.14 -38.83
N GLY A 63 12.70 -114.20 -39.22
CA GLY A 63 13.67 -114.38 -40.31
C GLY A 63 13.79 -113.22 -41.31
N LEU A 64 12.93 -112.20 -41.26
CA LEU A 64 12.92 -111.11 -42.24
C LEU A 64 12.84 -109.70 -41.59
N PHE A 65 13.82 -109.40 -40.73
CA PHE A 65 14.03 -108.05 -40.18
C PHE A 65 15.12 -107.33 -40.98
N ASP A 66 14.75 -106.26 -41.68
CA ASP A 66 15.70 -105.33 -42.33
C ASP A 66 15.85 -104.07 -41.46
N PHE A 67 17.01 -103.95 -40.82
CA PHE A 67 17.33 -102.83 -39.95
C PHE A 67 17.27 -101.49 -40.69
N ASP A 68 17.75 -101.45 -41.95
CA ASP A 68 17.85 -100.20 -42.71
C ASP A 68 16.47 -99.71 -43.16
N ILE A 69 15.44 -100.56 -43.19
CA ILE A 69 14.06 -100.13 -43.43
C ILE A 69 13.41 -99.70 -42.10
N GLU A 70 13.47 -100.53 -41.07
CA GLU A 70 12.73 -100.31 -39.81
C GLU A 70 13.30 -99.18 -38.95
N VAL A 71 14.60 -98.86 -39.08
CA VAL A 71 15.21 -97.73 -38.36
C VAL A 71 14.80 -96.37 -38.91
N LYS A 72 14.42 -96.26 -40.20
CA LYS A 72 14.18 -94.97 -40.87
C LYS A 72 13.05 -94.15 -40.20
N PRO A 73 11.86 -94.69 -39.90
CA PRO A 73 10.80 -93.93 -39.23
C PRO A 73 11.17 -93.51 -37.81
N MET A 74 11.95 -94.33 -37.09
CA MET A 74 12.44 -93.97 -35.75
C MET A 74 13.45 -92.81 -35.83
N LEU A 75 14.39 -92.89 -36.77
CA LEU A 75 15.41 -91.86 -36.96
C LEU A 75 14.80 -90.54 -37.43
N GLU A 76 13.84 -90.57 -38.36
CA GLU A 76 13.11 -89.39 -38.84
C GLU A 76 12.36 -88.69 -37.71
N VAL A 77 11.61 -89.44 -36.89
CA VAL A 77 10.87 -88.88 -35.75
C VAL A 77 11.80 -88.35 -34.65
N LEU A 78 12.96 -88.98 -34.42
CA LEU A 78 13.95 -88.50 -33.45
C LEU A 78 14.64 -87.22 -33.94
N ILE A 79 15.20 -87.22 -35.16
CA ILE A 79 15.86 -86.05 -35.74
C ILE A 79 14.88 -84.87 -35.85
N GLY A 80 13.68 -85.10 -36.36
CA GLY A 80 12.65 -84.07 -36.49
C GLY A 80 12.32 -83.41 -35.15
N LYS A 81 12.09 -84.20 -34.10
CA LYS A 81 11.80 -83.67 -32.75
C LYS A 81 12.98 -82.99 -32.09
N THR A 82 14.20 -83.51 -32.25
CA THR A 82 15.41 -82.86 -31.71
C THR A 82 15.63 -81.51 -32.38
N ILE A 83 15.45 -81.39 -33.70
CA ILE A 83 15.56 -80.12 -34.41
C ILE A 83 14.44 -79.16 -34.00
N GLU A 84 13.18 -79.60 -34.02
CA GLU A 84 12.00 -78.79 -33.63
C GLU A 84 12.13 -78.26 -32.19
N GLN A 85 12.48 -79.13 -31.24
CA GLN A 85 12.71 -78.74 -29.85
C GLN A 85 13.88 -77.75 -29.72
N SER A 86 15.02 -78.01 -30.36
CA SER A 86 16.19 -77.10 -30.28
C SER A 86 15.91 -75.72 -30.87
N LEU A 87 15.09 -75.62 -31.92
CA LEU A 87 14.70 -74.34 -32.50
C LEU A 87 13.75 -73.56 -31.57
N LEU A 88 12.79 -74.25 -30.94
CA LEU A 88 11.88 -73.63 -29.97
C LEU A 88 12.63 -73.16 -28.73
N GLU A 89 13.55 -73.96 -28.18
CA GLU A 89 14.38 -73.60 -27.03
C GLU A 89 15.23 -72.35 -27.32
N VAL A 90 15.91 -72.28 -28.47
CA VAL A 90 16.71 -71.10 -28.86
C VAL A 90 15.84 -69.86 -29.07
N MET A 91 14.64 -69.99 -29.65
CA MET A 91 13.72 -68.86 -29.82
C MET A 91 13.17 -68.36 -28.47
N GLU A 92 12.82 -69.26 -27.55
CA GLU A 92 12.39 -68.87 -26.19
C GLU A 92 13.53 -68.20 -25.41
N GLU A 93 14.78 -68.68 -25.54
CA GLU A 93 15.94 -68.03 -24.92
C GLU A 93 16.18 -66.61 -25.47
N GLU A 94 16.06 -66.39 -26.78
CA GLU A 94 16.19 -65.07 -27.40
C GLU A 94 15.06 -64.12 -26.96
N GLU A 95 13.80 -64.56 -26.98
CA GLU A 95 12.67 -63.76 -26.48
C GLU A 95 12.84 -63.39 -25.00
N LEU A 96 13.26 -64.34 -24.15
CA LEU A 96 13.53 -64.08 -22.74
C LEU A 96 14.74 -63.15 -22.53
N ALA A 97 15.78 -63.24 -23.36
CA ALA A 97 16.90 -62.31 -23.32
C ALA A 97 16.48 -60.89 -23.69
N ASN A 98 15.69 -60.73 -24.76
CA ASN A 98 15.15 -59.44 -25.20
C ASN A 98 14.21 -58.82 -24.16
N LEU A 99 13.29 -59.60 -23.57
CA LEU A 99 12.42 -59.12 -22.48
C LEU A 99 13.22 -58.68 -21.25
N ARG A 100 14.26 -59.43 -20.85
CA ARG A 100 15.17 -59.05 -19.74
C ARG A 100 16.05 -57.84 -20.06
N ALA A 101 16.37 -57.60 -21.33
CA ALA A 101 17.08 -56.39 -21.76
C ALA A 101 16.17 -55.16 -21.67
N HIS A 102 14.95 -55.24 -22.21
CA HIS A 102 13.95 -54.17 -22.09
C HIS A 102 13.60 -53.86 -20.63
N GLN A 103 13.37 -54.87 -19.79
CA GLN A 103 13.06 -54.65 -18.36
C GLN A 103 14.17 -53.90 -17.62
N ARG A 104 15.46 -54.19 -17.90
CA ARG A 104 16.59 -53.45 -17.34
C ARG A 104 16.63 -52.01 -17.84
N ALA A 105 16.53 -51.79 -19.16
CA ALA A 105 16.51 -50.45 -19.74
C ALA A 105 15.36 -49.57 -19.20
N TYR A 106 14.16 -50.13 -19.02
CA TYR A 106 13.04 -49.42 -18.39
C TYR A 106 13.28 -49.14 -16.89
N GLY A 107 13.94 -50.05 -16.16
CA GLY A 107 14.33 -49.84 -14.77
C GLY A 107 15.39 -48.74 -14.61
N GLU A 108 16.42 -48.76 -15.47
CA GLU A 108 17.49 -47.76 -15.53
C GLU A 108 16.94 -46.37 -15.86
N LEU A 109 16.11 -46.26 -16.91
CA LEU A 109 15.45 -45.01 -17.29
C LEU A 109 14.57 -44.47 -16.16
N ARG A 110 13.67 -45.29 -15.59
CA ARG A 110 12.77 -44.87 -14.51
C ARG A 110 13.52 -44.44 -13.25
N ASN A 111 14.64 -45.08 -12.93
CA ASN A 111 15.47 -44.67 -11.80
C ASN A 111 16.17 -43.33 -12.05
N ALA A 112 16.59 -43.05 -13.30
CA ALA A 112 17.14 -41.75 -13.68
C ALA A 112 16.06 -40.64 -13.66
N GLU A 113 14.85 -40.92 -14.18
CA GLU A 113 13.69 -40.01 -14.11
C GLU A 113 13.35 -39.64 -12.66
N LEU A 114 13.28 -40.63 -11.76
CA LEU A 114 12.98 -40.39 -10.34
C LEU A 114 14.07 -39.57 -9.63
N ALA A 115 15.35 -39.79 -9.95
CA ALA A 115 16.46 -39.02 -9.40
C ALA A 115 16.42 -37.55 -9.89
N GLU A 116 16.08 -37.31 -11.15
CA GLU A 116 15.95 -35.96 -11.70
C GLU A 116 14.74 -35.21 -11.13
N VAL A 117 13.59 -35.88 -10.97
CA VAL A 117 12.42 -35.30 -10.29
C VAL A 117 12.77 -34.87 -8.86
N GLN A 118 13.42 -35.73 -8.07
CA GLN A 118 13.88 -35.38 -6.72
C GLN A 118 14.85 -34.19 -6.71
N ARG A 119 15.77 -34.14 -7.69
CA ARG A 119 16.72 -33.02 -7.86
C ARG A 119 16.00 -31.70 -8.13
N LEU A 120 14.91 -31.73 -8.89
CA LEU A 120 14.10 -30.55 -9.24
C LEU A 120 13.17 -30.13 -8.08
N GLU A 121 12.48 -31.08 -7.44
CA GLU A 121 11.64 -30.83 -6.25
C GLU A 121 12.44 -30.15 -5.12
N GLU A 122 13.68 -30.59 -4.87
CA GLU A 122 14.55 -29.93 -3.89
C GLU A 122 14.96 -28.51 -4.28
N GLN A 123 15.12 -28.22 -5.57
CA GLN A 123 15.45 -26.88 -6.05
C GLN A 123 14.22 -25.95 -5.97
N GLU A 124 13.05 -26.43 -6.38
CA GLU A 124 11.79 -25.70 -6.27
C GLU A 124 11.47 -25.39 -4.81
N ARG A 125 11.66 -26.35 -3.89
CA ARG A 125 11.42 -26.11 -2.45
C ARG A 125 12.32 -24.98 -1.92
N ARG A 126 13.63 -25.00 -2.23
CA ARG A 126 14.57 -23.94 -1.83
C ARG A 126 14.21 -22.59 -2.46
N TYR A 127 13.81 -22.57 -3.73
CA TYR A 127 13.40 -21.36 -4.44
C TYR A 127 12.11 -20.77 -3.86
N SER A 128 11.11 -21.62 -3.56
CA SER A 128 9.85 -21.23 -2.93
C SER A 128 10.05 -20.71 -1.51
N GLU A 129 10.85 -21.39 -0.68
CA GLU A 129 11.25 -20.93 0.65
C GLU A 129 11.89 -19.52 0.62
N GLU A 130 12.76 -19.24 -0.36
CA GLU A 130 13.40 -17.93 -0.51
C GLU A 130 12.45 -16.88 -1.13
N LYS A 131 11.64 -17.24 -2.13
CA LYS A 131 10.61 -16.35 -2.72
C LYS A 131 9.66 -15.84 -1.64
N GLU A 132 9.17 -16.73 -0.76
CA GLU A 132 8.30 -16.36 0.36
C GLU A 132 9.00 -15.48 1.41
N ARG A 133 10.29 -15.70 1.69
CA ARG A 133 11.07 -14.79 2.55
C ARG A 133 11.18 -13.39 1.94
N ARG A 134 11.46 -13.28 0.63
CA ARG A 134 11.54 -11.99 -0.08
C ARG A 134 10.19 -11.30 -0.17
N LYS A 135 9.10 -12.04 -0.43
CA LYS A 135 7.72 -11.55 -0.40
C LYS A 135 7.39 -10.95 0.97
N ARG A 136 7.66 -11.68 2.06
CA ARG A 136 7.45 -11.17 3.43
C ARG A 136 8.27 -9.93 3.75
N GLN A 137 9.56 -9.92 3.41
CA GLN A 137 10.44 -8.74 3.59
C GLN A 137 9.90 -7.52 2.84
N ARG A 138 9.46 -7.67 1.58
CA ARG A 138 8.84 -6.59 0.81
C ARG A 138 7.55 -6.09 1.45
N MET A 139 6.64 -6.99 1.87
CA MET A 139 5.40 -6.61 2.54
C MET A 139 5.64 -5.84 3.85
N GLU A 140 6.59 -6.30 4.68
CA GLU A 140 6.95 -5.60 5.93
C GLU A 140 7.58 -4.22 5.68
N MET A 141 8.35 -4.04 4.60
CA MET A 141 8.89 -2.74 4.22
C MET A 141 7.80 -1.81 3.70
N LEU A 142 6.91 -2.31 2.83
CA LEU A 142 5.82 -1.53 2.26
C LEU A 142 4.81 -1.07 3.32
N GLN A 143 4.49 -1.92 4.31
CA GLN A 143 3.67 -1.54 5.46
C GLN A 143 4.30 -0.38 6.24
N LYS A 144 5.60 -0.47 6.54
CA LYS A 144 6.36 0.60 7.22
C LYS A 144 6.43 1.87 6.38
N GLN A 145 6.55 1.76 5.04
CA GLN A 145 6.52 2.90 4.12
C GLN A 145 5.17 3.61 4.19
N LYS A 146 4.04 2.90 4.02
CA LYS A 146 2.69 3.49 4.14
C LYS A 146 2.45 4.13 5.50
N GLU A 147 2.83 3.46 6.59
CA GLU A 147 2.81 4.05 7.93
C GLU A 147 3.63 5.36 8.03
N THR A 148 4.79 5.44 7.37
CA THR A 148 5.60 6.67 7.38
C THR A 148 5.02 7.78 6.50
N THR A 149 4.47 7.46 5.32
CA THR A 149 3.89 8.49 4.43
C THR A 149 2.58 9.03 5.00
N GLU A 150 1.74 8.19 5.62
CA GLU A 150 0.58 8.62 6.43
C GLU A 150 0.99 9.58 7.57
N LYS A 151 2.03 9.24 8.34
CA LYS A 151 2.53 10.09 9.44
C LYS A 151 3.12 11.41 8.94
N ILE A 152 3.79 11.41 7.78
CA ILE A 152 4.31 12.62 7.13
C ILE A 152 3.16 13.48 6.59
N ALA A 153 2.16 12.89 5.94
CA ALA A 153 0.98 13.57 5.42
C ALA A 153 0.14 14.20 6.53
N ALA A 154 -0.12 13.46 7.62
CA ALA A 154 -0.82 13.97 8.80
C ALA A 154 -0.06 15.13 9.46
N ARG A 155 1.27 15.04 9.57
CA ARG A 155 2.12 16.14 10.06
C ARG A 155 2.04 17.38 9.14
N ALA A 156 2.18 17.20 7.83
CA ALA A 156 2.13 18.30 6.87
C ALA A 156 0.75 18.98 6.84
N PHE A 157 -0.33 18.20 6.91
CA PHE A 157 -1.69 18.69 7.04
C PHE A 157 -1.87 19.51 8.33
N ALA A 158 -1.44 18.98 9.47
CA ALA A 158 -1.52 19.69 10.75
C ALA A 158 -0.69 20.99 10.75
N GLN A 159 0.53 20.97 10.19
CA GLN A 159 1.37 22.17 10.08
C GLN A 159 0.69 23.26 9.23
N ARG A 160 0.10 22.91 8.09
CA ARG A 160 -0.66 23.86 7.25
C ARG A 160 -1.90 24.39 7.98
N TYR A 161 -2.68 23.50 8.58
CA TYR A 161 -3.91 23.88 9.30
C TYR A 161 -3.62 24.81 10.48
N LEU A 162 -2.55 24.56 11.24
CA LEU A 162 -2.11 25.46 12.32
C LEU A 162 -1.58 26.80 11.79
N ALA A 163 -0.87 26.82 10.65
CA ALA A 163 -0.36 28.05 10.06
C ALA A 163 -1.49 29.02 9.64
N ASP A 164 -2.60 28.50 9.14
CA ASP A 164 -3.79 29.29 8.78
C ASP A 164 -4.65 29.63 10.02
N LEU A 165 -4.82 28.68 10.96
CA LEU A 165 -5.69 28.84 12.13
C LEU A 165 -5.12 29.77 13.20
N ILE A 166 -3.81 29.70 13.49
CA ILE A 166 -3.19 30.49 14.58
C ILE A 166 -3.38 31.99 14.36
N PRO A 167 -3.03 32.60 13.20
CA PRO A 167 -3.27 34.03 12.97
C PRO A 167 -4.75 34.40 13.05
N SER A 168 -5.65 33.56 12.52
CA SER A 168 -7.10 33.81 12.54
C SER A 168 -7.65 33.88 13.97
N VAL A 169 -7.25 32.94 14.84
CA VAL A 169 -7.67 32.92 16.25
C VAL A 169 -7.02 34.06 17.05
N PHE A 170 -5.74 34.36 16.83
CA PHE A 170 -5.07 35.46 17.51
C PHE A 170 -5.65 36.83 17.13
N ASN A 171 -6.03 37.03 15.87
CA ASN A 171 -6.72 38.25 15.44
C ASN A 171 -8.10 38.35 16.11
N ASN A 172 -8.89 37.28 16.12
CA ASN A 172 -10.22 37.31 16.74
C ASN A 172 -10.18 37.51 18.28
N LEU A 173 -9.17 36.97 18.98
CA LEU A 173 -8.95 37.26 20.41
C LEU A 173 -8.45 38.69 20.67
N ARG A 174 -7.78 39.32 19.70
CA ARG A 174 -7.40 40.74 19.77
C ARG A 174 -8.60 41.65 19.50
N GLU A 175 -9.41 41.35 18.48
CA GLU A 175 -10.65 42.06 18.14
C GLU A 175 -11.70 41.99 19.26
N SER A 176 -11.77 40.88 19.99
CA SER A 176 -12.65 40.72 21.16
C SER A 176 -12.06 41.25 22.47
N GLY A 177 -10.90 41.92 22.43
CA GLY A 177 -10.30 42.60 23.59
C GLY A 177 -9.71 41.68 24.66
N TYR A 178 -9.50 40.39 24.34
CA TYR A 178 -8.91 39.44 25.29
C TYR A 178 -7.40 39.63 25.46
N PHE A 179 -6.72 40.16 24.42
CA PHE A 179 -5.35 40.65 24.53
C PHE A 179 -5.36 42.17 24.79
N TYR A 180 -4.98 42.57 26.00
CA TYR A 180 -4.79 43.96 26.44
C TYR A 180 -3.32 44.18 26.82
N ASP A 181 -2.81 45.40 26.66
CA ASP A 181 -1.52 45.78 27.25
C ASP A 181 -1.71 45.97 28.78
N PRO A 182 -0.86 45.37 29.64
CA PRO A 182 -0.91 45.63 31.08
C PRO A 182 -0.81 47.12 31.42
N ILE A 183 0.01 47.89 30.69
CA ILE A 183 0.22 49.31 30.96
C ILE A 183 -1.04 50.13 30.64
N GLU A 184 -1.73 49.82 29.54
CA GLU A 184 -3.04 50.43 29.22
C GLU A 184 -4.08 50.09 30.30
N ARG A 185 -4.11 48.82 30.75
CA ARG A 185 -5.02 48.37 31.81
C ARG A 185 -4.76 49.09 33.13
N ASP A 186 -3.51 49.15 33.58
CA ASP A 186 -3.10 49.79 34.83
C ASP A 186 -3.37 51.31 34.79
N ILE A 187 -3.19 51.95 33.62
CA ILE A 187 -3.58 53.34 33.40
C ILE A 187 -5.11 53.53 33.53
N GLU A 188 -5.90 52.66 32.90
CA GLU A 188 -7.37 52.69 32.99
C GLU A 188 -7.91 52.43 34.41
N THR A 189 -7.32 51.49 35.15
CA THR A 189 -7.88 51.02 36.44
C THR A 189 -7.26 51.64 37.68
N GLU A 190 -6.01 52.11 37.64
CA GLU A 190 -5.33 52.72 38.79
C GLU A 190 -5.06 54.22 38.57
N PHE A 191 -4.37 54.58 37.47
CA PHE A 191 -3.93 55.96 37.25
C PHE A 191 -5.08 56.94 37.00
N LEU A 192 -6.02 56.62 36.09
CA LEU A 192 -7.12 57.54 35.78
C LEU A 192 -8.05 57.76 37.00
N PRO A 193 -8.48 56.74 37.77
CA PRO A 193 -9.25 56.96 39.00
C PRO A 193 -8.48 57.77 40.05
N TRP A 194 -7.18 57.52 40.23
CA TRP A 194 -6.34 58.31 41.14
C TRP A 194 -6.25 59.78 40.70
N LEU A 195 -5.95 60.03 39.42
CA LEU A 195 -5.81 61.38 38.87
C LEU A 195 -7.12 62.17 38.98
N MET A 196 -8.25 61.54 38.66
CA MET A 196 -9.57 62.17 38.82
C MET A 196 -9.86 62.52 40.28
N THR A 197 -9.45 61.68 41.23
CA THR A 197 -9.61 61.93 42.68
C THR A 197 -8.75 63.11 43.17
N GLU A 198 -7.47 63.19 42.77
CA GLU A 198 -6.60 64.32 43.12
C GLU A 198 -7.08 65.63 42.48
N VAL A 199 -7.60 65.57 41.25
CA VAL A 199 -8.21 66.73 40.57
C VAL A 199 -9.49 67.19 41.27
N GLU A 200 -10.33 66.26 41.75
CA GLU A 200 -11.51 66.56 42.59
C GLU A 200 -11.08 67.27 43.89
N GLU A 201 -10.13 66.72 44.65
CA GLU A 201 -9.66 67.33 45.91
C GLU A 201 -9.01 68.71 45.67
N ALA A 202 -8.25 68.86 44.57
CA ALA A 202 -7.67 70.14 44.14
C ALA A 202 -8.73 71.16 43.69
N LEU A 203 -9.89 70.71 43.20
CA LEU A 203 -11.03 71.56 42.86
C LEU A 203 -11.83 71.93 44.12
N GLU A 204 -12.10 70.98 45.03
CA GLU A 204 -12.73 71.24 46.33
C GLU A 204 -11.95 72.29 47.12
N LYS A 205 -10.62 72.17 47.23
CA LYS A 205 -9.74 73.17 47.87
C LYS A 205 -9.93 74.58 47.26
N LYS A 206 -10.09 74.68 45.93
CA LYS A 206 -10.34 75.95 45.22
C LYS A 206 -11.76 76.48 45.42
N VAL A 207 -12.77 75.61 45.46
CA VAL A 207 -14.17 75.97 45.74
C VAL A 207 -14.30 76.46 47.19
N LEU A 208 -13.70 75.77 48.15
CA LEU A 208 -13.64 76.18 49.56
C LEU A 208 -12.90 77.52 49.72
N GLY A 209 -11.77 77.71 49.01
CA GLY A 209 -11.07 79.00 48.98
C GLY A 209 -11.94 80.14 48.46
N ARG A 210 -12.76 79.90 47.42
CA ARG A 210 -13.73 80.88 46.90
C ARG A 210 -14.87 81.15 47.87
N THR A 211 -15.52 80.14 48.44
CA THR A 211 -16.66 80.36 49.36
C THR A 211 -16.21 81.05 50.66
N VAL A 212 -15.01 80.75 51.16
CA VAL A 212 -14.41 81.49 52.28
C VAL A 212 -14.12 82.94 51.89
N LEU A 213 -13.53 83.19 50.71
CA LEU A 213 -13.28 84.55 50.21
C LEU A 213 -14.58 85.36 50.03
N ASP A 214 -15.61 84.77 49.43
CA ASP A 214 -16.92 85.40 49.25
C ASP A 214 -17.58 85.71 50.61
N SER A 215 -17.45 84.82 51.60
CA SER A 215 -17.93 85.09 52.96
C SER A 215 -17.17 86.23 53.64
N LEU A 216 -15.85 86.34 53.40
CA LEU A 216 -15.03 87.45 53.90
C LEU A 216 -15.41 88.76 53.21
N ILE A 217 -15.62 88.76 51.90
CA ILE A 217 -16.11 89.93 51.14
C ILE A 217 -17.47 90.37 51.70
N CYS A 218 -18.44 89.46 51.83
CA CYS A 218 -19.76 89.76 52.39
C CYS A 218 -19.68 90.34 53.81
N THR A 219 -18.85 89.79 54.70
CA THR A 219 -18.71 90.32 56.08
C THR A 219 -17.96 91.65 56.14
N VAL A 220 -17.00 91.92 55.24
CA VAL A 220 -16.33 93.23 55.13
C VAL A 220 -17.24 94.29 54.52
N VAL A 221 -18.02 93.96 53.49
CA VAL A 221 -19.03 94.83 52.91
C VAL A 221 -20.12 95.16 53.94
N GLY A 222 -20.62 94.17 54.68
CA GLY A 222 -21.56 94.37 55.79
C GLY A 222 -21.00 95.32 56.85
N LYS A 223 -19.79 95.08 57.37
CA LYS A 223 -19.13 95.98 58.34
C LYS A 223 -18.90 97.39 57.81
N ARG A 224 -18.60 97.56 56.52
CA ARG A 224 -18.48 98.87 55.88
C ARG A 224 -19.84 99.56 55.71
N LEU A 225 -20.90 98.82 55.43
CA LEU A 225 -22.28 99.34 55.38
C LEU A 225 -22.76 99.78 56.77
N ASP A 226 -22.44 99.01 57.81
CA ASP A 226 -22.70 99.36 59.22
C ASP A 226 -21.92 100.61 59.65
N ALA A 227 -20.65 100.72 59.25
CA ALA A 227 -19.81 101.89 59.53
C ALA A 227 -20.34 103.15 58.81
N PHE A 228 -20.62 103.03 57.50
CA PHE A 228 -21.21 104.12 56.71
C PHE A 228 -22.58 104.56 57.27
N SER A 229 -23.37 103.62 57.79
CA SER A 229 -24.64 103.90 58.48
C SER A 229 -24.48 104.58 59.86
N ARG A 230 -23.25 104.65 60.40
CA ARG A 230 -22.90 105.39 61.62
C ARG A 230 -22.21 106.73 61.33
N GLU A 231 -21.54 106.86 60.19
CA GLU A 231 -20.71 108.03 59.83
C GLU A 231 -21.47 109.17 59.10
N GLN A 232 -22.80 109.13 59.02
CA GLN A 232 -23.61 110.17 58.33
C GLN A 232 -23.74 111.53 59.07
N LEU A 233 -22.84 111.84 60.03
CA LEU A 233 -22.70 113.17 60.65
C LEU A 233 -21.19 113.51 60.82
N PRO A 234 -20.79 114.78 60.57
CA PRO A 234 -20.08 115.02 59.31
C PRO A 234 -18.68 115.68 59.42
N GLY A 235 -17.89 115.57 58.35
CA GLY A 235 -16.63 116.31 58.13
C GLY A 235 -16.21 116.29 56.64
N GLN A 236 -15.60 117.37 56.13
CA GLN A 236 -15.32 117.59 54.70
C GLN A 236 -13.82 117.65 54.34
N THR A 237 -13.54 117.87 53.04
CA THR A 237 -12.26 118.15 52.33
C THR A 237 -11.45 116.91 51.96
N GLU A 238 -11.21 116.56 50.68
CA GLU A 238 -10.86 117.29 49.43
C GLU A 238 -9.41 117.78 49.32
N ILE A 239 -8.71 117.26 48.29
CA ILE A 239 -7.59 117.75 47.45
C ILE A 239 -7.11 116.47 46.70
N ARG A 240 -7.15 116.25 45.36
CA ARG A 240 -7.14 117.04 44.09
C ARG A 240 -5.75 117.10 43.43
N ALA A 241 -5.67 116.62 42.18
CA ALA A 241 -4.56 116.77 41.20
C ALA A 241 -3.23 116.03 41.51
N GLU A 242 -2.31 115.67 40.59
CA GLU A 242 -2.22 115.34 39.12
C GLU A 242 -0.72 114.94 38.87
N GLU A 243 -0.19 114.26 37.82
CA GLU A 243 -0.68 113.76 36.51
C GLU A 243 0.18 112.56 35.94
N LEU A 244 0.18 112.38 34.60
CA LEU A 244 0.99 111.57 33.63
C LEU A 244 2.56 111.53 33.82
N VAL A 245 3.43 110.78 33.09
CA VAL A 245 3.42 110.09 31.76
C VAL A 245 4.37 108.83 31.69
N THR A 246 3.98 107.68 31.07
CA THR A 246 4.83 106.56 30.49
C THR A 246 5.87 105.80 31.37
N THR A 247 6.44 104.62 31.02
CA THR A 247 6.62 103.85 29.75
C THR A 247 6.44 102.31 29.87
N ASP A 248 5.63 101.74 28.96
CA ASP A 248 5.86 100.53 28.12
C ASP A 248 6.07 99.09 28.73
N ALA A 249 6.04 98.09 27.84
CA ALA A 249 6.36 96.65 27.96
C ALA A 249 5.34 95.68 28.62
N ALA A 250 4.39 95.19 27.81
CA ALA A 250 3.81 93.84 27.92
C ALA A 250 4.72 92.83 27.13
N PRO A 251 4.56 91.46 27.16
CA PRO A 251 3.30 90.76 26.86
C PRO A 251 3.06 89.35 27.49
N GLU A 252 1.89 88.78 27.16
CA GLU A 252 1.52 87.34 27.09
C GLU A 252 1.36 86.97 25.58
N PRO A 253 1.24 85.69 25.11
CA PRO A 253 0.77 84.49 25.81
C PRO A 253 1.50 83.16 25.45
N ALA A 254 0.85 82.02 25.72
CA ALA A 254 1.28 80.64 25.46
C ALA A 254 1.19 80.14 23.99
N GLY A 255 1.81 78.98 23.69
CA GLY A 255 1.33 78.07 22.62
C GLY A 255 2.33 77.11 21.96
N LEU A 256 1.91 75.83 21.83
CA LEU A 256 2.24 74.82 20.79
C LEU A 256 3.67 74.22 20.68
N THR A 257 3.76 72.88 20.71
CA THR A 257 4.90 72.07 20.22
C THR A 257 4.45 70.70 19.69
N GLU A 258 4.34 70.56 18.36
CA GLU A 258 4.22 69.34 17.52
C GLU A 258 4.70 69.77 16.11
N ASP A 259 5.34 68.98 15.24
CA ASP A 259 5.84 67.59 15.29
C ASP A 259 6.95 67.39 14.18
N THR A 260 7.50 66.17 14.04
CA THR A 260 8.02 65.56 12.78
C THR A 260 9.51 65.72 12.43
N ASN A 261 10.31 64.65 12.67
CA ASN A 261 11.34 63.98 11.81
C ASN A 261 12.44 64.81 11.06
N GLN A 262 13.65 64.34 10.68
CA GLN A 262 14.44 63.06 10.74
C GLN A 262 15.91 63.39 10.31
N PRO A 263 16.87 62.43 10.20
CA PRO A 263 16.97 61.07 10.74
C PRO A 263 18.26 60.86 11.57
N ALA A 264 18.51 59.62 12.02
CA ALA A 264 19.79 59.20 12.58
C ALA A 264 20.43 58.09 11.72
N GLU A 265 21.74 58.18 11.46
CA GLU A 265 22.49 57.11 10.79
C GLU A 265 22.83 55.98 11.77
N GLN A 266 22.51 54.74 11.41
CA GLN A 266 23.11 53.53 12.00
C GLN A 266 23.73 52.70 10.88
N LYS A 267 24.91 52.14 11.14
CA LYS A 267 25.70 51.45 10.11
C LYS A 267 25.20 50.03 9.86
N GLU A 268 25.23 49.63 8.59
CA GLU A 268 25.04 48.25 8.16
C GLU A 268 26.02 47.29 8.85
N VAL A 269 25.51 46.12 9.24
CA VAL A 269 26.28 44.87 9.24
C VAL A 269 25.51 43.88 8.37
N THR A 270 25.93 43.77 7.13
CA THR A 270 25.34 42.87 6.14
C THR A 270 26.02 41.51 6.21
N GLU A 271 25.44 40.56 6.96
CA GLU A 271 25.73 39.14 6.79
C GLU A 271 24.49 38.40 6.31
N GLN A 272 24.65 37.72 5.17
CA GLN A 272 23.61 36.90 4.55
C GLN A 272 23.68 35.49 5.16
N PRO A 273 22.61 34.94 5.74
CA PRO A 273 22.51 33.49 5.84
C PRO A 273 22.38 32.95 4.41
N LEU A 274 23.32 32.07 4.04
CA LEU A 274 23.25 31.30 2.81
C LEU A 274 21.87 30.63 2.70
N VAL A 275 21.20 30.77 1.55
CA VAL A 275 20.03 29.96 1.25
C VAL A 275 20.51 28.53 1.00
N GLU A 276 20.57 27.73 2.06
CA GLU A 276 20.59 26.28 1.90
C GLU A 276 19.27 25.89 1.23
N GLU A 277 19.38 25.57 -0.05
CA GLU A 277 18.30 25.04 -0.87
C GLU A 277 17.89 23.69 -0.28
N GLN A 278 16.94 23.71 0.66
CA GLN A 278 16.21 22.51 1.05
C GLN A 278 15.42 22.05 -0.15
N VAL A 279 16.07 21.20 -0.95
CA VAL A 279 15.44 20.26 -1.88
C VAL A 279 14.63 19.28 -1.03
N VAL A 280 13.50 19.76 -0.51
CA VAL A 280 12.44 18.92 0.02
C VAL A 280 12.11 17.97 -1.12
N PRO A 281 12.32 16.65 -0.96
CA PRO A 281 11.95 15.72 -2.00
C PRO A 281 10.45 15.89 -2.21
N ARG A 282 10.05 16.35 -3.40
CA ARG A 282 8.65 16.40 -3.79
C ARG A 282 8.21 14.95 -4.01
N ILE A 283 7.92 14.27 -2.89
CA ILE A 283 7.38 12.91 -2.86
C ILE A 283 6.14 12.96 -3.73
N SER A 284 6.31 12.46 -4.95
CA SER A 284 5.28 12.53 -5.97
C SER A 284 4.28 11.46 -5.62
N LEU A 285 3.07 11.84 -5.22
CA LEU A 285 2.00 10.89 -4.86
C LEU A 285 1.67 9.88 -5.99
N GLN A 286 2.17 10.16 -7.21
CA GLN A 286 2.18 9.26 -8.36
C GLN A 286 3.07 8.01 -8.17
N SER A 287 4.10 8.02 -7.31
CA SER A 287 4.88 6.82 -7.00
C SER A 287 4.20 5.90 -5.99
N GLU A 288 3.32 6.43 -5.14
CA GLU A 288 2.49 5.58 -4.27
C GLU A 288 1.43 4.80 -5.09
N GLU A 289 1.02 5.30 -6.25
CA GLU A 289 0.17 4.56 -7.20
C GLU A 289 0.97 3.50 -7.98
N SER A 290 2.20 3.79 -8.43
CA SER A 290 3.04 2.78 -9.11
C SER A 290 3.41 1.60 -8.20
N ASP A 291 3.83 1.89 -6.97
CA ASP A 291 4.28 0.85 -6.03
C ASP A 291 3.10 -0.01 -5.52
N GLN A 292 1.87 0.51 -5.63
CA GLN A 292 0.65 -0.27 -5.40
C GLN A 292 0.25 -1.09 -6.64
N ALA A 293 0.38 -0.55 -7.84
CA ALA A 293 0.12 -1.29 -9.09
C ALA A 293 1.08 -2.49 -9.25
N GLU A 294 2.39 -2.33 -8.98
CA GLU A 294 3.35 -3.45 -9.01
C GLU A 294 3.02 -4.55 -7.99
N MET A 295 2.40 -4.20 -6.85
CA MET A 295 1.95 -5.18 -5.87
C MET A 295 0.65 -5.89 -6.29
N GLU A 296 -0.28 -5.18 -6.92
CA GLU A 296 -1.50 -5.77 -7.50
C GLU A 296 -1.15 -6.73 -8.64
N ASP A 297 -0.19 -6.40 -9.53
CA ASP A 297 0.30 -7.28 -10.59
C ASP A 297 0.95 -8.56 -10.02
N PHE A 298 1.83 -8.42 -9.02
CA PHE A 298 2.48 -9.59 -8.39
C PHE A 298 1.52 -10.51 -7.63
N LEU A 299 0.34 -10.00 -7.21
CA LEU A 299 -0.75 -10.79 -6.65
C LEU A 299 -1.67 -11.38 -7.74
N SER A 300 -1.77 -10.71 -8.90
CA SER A 300 -2.52 -11.14 -10.07
C SER A 300 -1.87 -12.33 -10.80
N GLU A 301 -0.55 -12.29 -11.05
CA GLU A 301 0.22 -13.43 -11.59
C GLU A 301 0.01 -14.72 -10.76
N GLU A 302 -0.13 -14.55 -9.45
CA GLU A 302 -0.29 -15.65 -8.48
C GLU A 302 -1.72 -16.25 -8.47
N GLN A 303 -2.66 -15.65 -9.19
CA GLN A 303 -3.98 -16.24 -9.49
C GLN A 303 -3.99 -16.92 -10.87
N GLU A 304 -3.43 -16.30 -11.92
CA GLU A 304 -3.39 -16.89 -13.27
C GLU A 304 -2.62 -18.22 -13.30
N GLY A 305 -1.47 -18.28 -12.60
CA GLY A 305 -0.69 -19.51 -12.46
C GLY A 305 -1.44 -20.66 -11.78
N LYS A 306 -2.43 -20.36 -10.92
CA LYS A 306 -3.29 -21.36 -10.28
C LYS A 306 -4.50 -21.74 -11.14
N SER A 307 -4.91 -20.89 -12.08
CA SER A 307 -5.98 -21.21 -13.04
C SER A 307 -5.50 -22.10 -14.19
N SER A 308 -4.21 -22.06 -14.53
CA SER A 308 -3.62 -22.84 -15.64
C SER A 308 -3.18 -24.27 -15.26
N HIS A 309 -3.58 -24.77 -14.10
CA HIS A 309 -3.21 -26.10 -13.55
C HIS A 309 -4.42 -26.87 -12.98
N LYS A 310 -5.59 -26.71 -13.59
CA LYS A 310 -6.85 -27.32 -13.15
C LYS A 310 -7.72 -27.81 -14.31
#